data_AF-A0A914XL50-F1
#
_entry.id   AF-A0A914XL50-F1
#
_cell.length_a   1.000
_cell.length_b   1.000
_cell.length_c   1.000
_cell.angle_alpha   90.00
_cell.angle_beta   90.00
_cell.angle_gamma   90.00
#
_symmetry.space_group_name_H-M   'P 1'
#
loop_
_entity.id
_entity.type
_entity.pdbx_description
1 polymer ?
#
loop_
_entity_poly.entity_id
_entity_poly.type
_entity_poly.pdbx_seq_one_letter_code
_entity_poly.pdbx_strand_id
1 'polypeptide(L)'
;MKSMQPNVFWQKGYAAITKDSPRNYKFFENDQVLHIPKFDPAKDNGKYSCKVVDKRSGAALNREVEIGVPRKNDLEDLCNTLCSSYCGIQQGTPKKQFVSHSSNANMPEQ
;
A
#
# COMPACT_ATOMS: atom_id res chain seq x y z
N MET A 1 33.29 11.82 -20.84
CA MET A 1 31.90 11.65 -21.35
C MET A 1 30.94 12.07 -20.26
N LYS A 2 29.96 12.93 -20.55
CA LYS A 2 28.96 13.37 -19.54
C LYS A 2 27.93 12.25 -19.38
N SER A 3 27.80 11.69 -18.17
CA SER A 3 26.72 10.73 -17.88
C SER A 3 25.38 11.42 -18.02
N MET A 4 24.50 10.91 -18.89
CA MET A 4 23.17 11.48 -19.10
C MET A 4 22.20 10.81 -18.13
N GLN A 5 21.68 11.59 -17.19
CA GLN A 5 20.71 11.10 -16.21
C GLN A 5 19.30 11.08 -16.80
N PRO A 6 18.50 10.03 -16.52
CA PRO A 6 17.12 9.95 -16.99
C PRO A 6 16.25 11.05 -16.34
N ASN A 7 15.08 11.29 -16.92
CA ASN A 7 14.04 12.11 -16.27
C ASN A 7 13.14 11.22 -15.43
N VAL A 8 12.84 11.64 -14.20
CA VAL A 8 11.93 10.93 -13.29
C VAL A 8 10.68 11.76 -13.05
N PHE A 9 9.52 11.13 -13.12
CA PHE A 9 8.21 11.75 -12.92
C PHE A 9 7.40 10.93 -11.94
N TRP A 10 6.72 11.62 -11.02
CA TRP A 10 5.85 10.99 -10.04
C TRP A 10 4.40 11.37 -10.28
N GLN A 11 3.50 10.41 -10.08
CA GLN A 11 2.05 10.61 -10.15
C GLN A 11 1.38 9.94 -8.96
N LYS A 12 0.28 10.52 -8.48
CA LYS A 12 -0.66 9.89 -7.55
C LYS A 12 -2.00 9.70 -8.27
N GLY A 13 -2.43 8.45 -8.44
CA GLY A 13 -3.52 8.10 -9.34
C GLY A 13 -3.20 8.62 -10.75
N TYR A 14 -3.99 9.58 -11.22
CA TYR A 14 -3.80 10.24 -12.52
C TYR A 14 -3.16 11.63 -12.42
N ALA A 15 -2.97 12.17 -11.21
CA ALA A 15 -2.45 13.52 -10.99
C ALA A 15 -0.92 13.53 -10.91
N ALA A 16 -0.29 14.44 -11.65
CA ALA A 16 1.15 14.67 -11.54
C ALA A 16 1.50 15.25 -10.17
N ILE A 17 2.58 14.74 -9.57
CA ILE A 17 3.13 15.26 -8.33
C ILE A 17 4.25 16.24 -8.67
N THR A 18 4.08 17.49 -8.29
CA THR A 18 5.05 18.57 -8.54
C THR A 18 5.53 19.19 -7.22
N LYS A 19 6.66 19.90 -7.28
CA LYS A 19 7.23 20.63 -6.15
C LYS A 19 6.31 21.76 -5.66
N ASP A 20 5.49 22.30 -6.56
CA ASP A 20 4.56 23.40 -6.29
C ASP A 20 3.21 22.93 -5.72
N SER A 21 3.05 21.62 -5.51
CA SER A 21 1.85 21.08 -4.88
C SER A 21 1.67 21.65 -3.47
N PRO A 22 0.45 22.03 -3.05
CA PRO A 22 0.16 22.45 -1.67
C PRO A 22 0.56 21.43 -0.60
N ARG A 23 0.73 20.15 -0.98
CA ARG A 23 1.18 19.09 -0.09
C ARG A 23 2.67 19.19 0.28
N ASN A 24 3.44 20.01 -0.42
CA ASN A 24 4.88 20.26 -0.23
C ASN A 24 5.74 19.01 -0.39
N TYR A 25 5.47 18.19 -1.41
CA TYR A 25 6.29 17.01 -1.71
C TYR A 25 7.75 17.38 -1.91
N LYS A 26 8.64 16.53 -1.41
CA LYS A 26 10.09 16.69 -1.58
C LYS A 26 10.62 15.56 -2.46
N PHE A 27 11.66 15.88 -3.22
CA PHE A 27 12.28 14.98 -4.15
C PHE A 27 13.78 14.89 -3.86
N PHE A 28 14.30 13.67 -3.79
CA PHE A 28 15.72 13.41 -3.55
C PHE A 28 16.30 12.51 -4.65
N GLU A 29 17.63 12.42 -4.69
CA GLU A 29 18.37 11.54 -5.61
C GLU A 29 17.99 11.74 -7.09
N ASN A 30 18.03 12.99 -7.56
CA ASN A 30 17.60 13.37 -8.92
C ASN A 30 16.14 12.95 -9.19
N ASP A 31 15.28 13.27 -8.22
CA ASP A 31 13.85 13.00 -8.22
C ASP A 31 13.46 11.50 -8.21
N GLN A 32 14.40 10.58 -7.96
CA GLN A 32 14.15 9.14 -7.81
C GLN A 32 13.44 8.77 -6.51
N VAL A 33 13.51 9.63 -5.49
CA VAL A 33 12.84 9.41 -4.20
C VAL A 33 11.79 10.48 -3.98
N LEU A 34 10.53 10.07 -3.88
CA LEU A 34 9.42 10.92 -3.45
C LEU A 34 9.26 10.85 -1.93
N HIS A 35 9.31 12.00 -1.27
CA HIS A 35 9.06 12.14 0.16
C HIS A 35 7.75 12.90 0.42
N ILE A 36 6.86 12.23 1.15
CA ILE A 36 5.55 12.74 1.56
C ILE A 36 5.65 13.29 2.99
N PRO A 37 5.70 14.63 3.19
CA PRO A 37 5.87 15.19 4.52
C PRO A 37 4.60 15.07 5.37
N LYS A 38 4.73 14.78 6.67
CA LYS A 38 3.60 14.69 7.62
C LYS A 38 2.48 13.77 7.10
N PHE A 39 2.81 12.51 6.83
CA PHE A 39 1.89 11.54 6.23
C PHE A 39 0.52 11.49 6.95
N ASP A 40 -0.55 11.54 6.16
CA ASP A 40 -1.95 11.48 6.59
C ASP A 40 -2.66 10.39 5.77
N PRO A 41 -3.02 9.23 6.36
CA PRO A 41 -3.63 8.12 5.62
C PRO A 41 -4.89 8.52 4.84
N ALA A 42 -5.71 9.43 5.36
CA ALA A 42 -6.95 9.84 4.71
C ALA A 42 -6.70 10.62 3.40
N LYS A 43 -5.53 11.24 3.27
CA LYS A 43 -5.14 12.05 2.11
C LYS A 43 -4.10 11.39 1.24
N ASP A 44 -3.19 10.64 1.85
CA ASP A 44 -1.95 10.17 1.25
C ASP A 44 -2.01 8.69 0.84
N ASN A 45 -2.98 7.90 1.33
CA ASN A 45 -3.21 6.55 0.79
C ASN A 45 -3.57 6.59 -0.71
N GLY A 46 -3.28 5.49 -1.40
CA GLY A 46 -3.61 5.27 -2.80
C GLY A 46 -2.42 4.88 -3.65
N LYS A 47 -2.64 4.87 -4.97
CA LYS A 47 -1.69 4.41 -5.97
C LYS A 47 -0.74 5.51 -6.39
N TYR A 48 0.56 5.23 -6.34
CA TYR A 48 1.64 6.09 -6.79
C TYR A 48 2.36 5.44 -7.98
N SER A 49 2.79 6.24 -8.93
CA SER A 49 3.53 5.79 -10.11
C SER A 49 4.81 6.57 -10.26
N CYS A 50 5.91 5.87 -10.48
CA CYS A 50 7.20 6.44 -10.84
C CYS A 50 7.50 6.08 -12.29
N LYS A 51 7.59 7.10 -13.15
CA LYS A 51 7.95 6.97 -14.55
C LYS A 51 9.35 7.51 -14.77
N VAL A 52 10.23 6.67 -15.29
CA VAL A 52 11.62 7.01 -15.64
C VAL A 52 11.73 7.01 -17.16
N VAL A 53 12.24 8.10 -17.74
CA VAL A 53 12.39 8.28 -19.19
C VAL A 53 13.86 8.48 -19.54
N ASP A 54 14.39 7.61 -20.39
CA ASP A 54 15.72 7.78 -20.98
C ASP A 54 15.71 8.93 -21.99
N LYS A 55 16.58 9.93 -21.78
CA LYS A 55 16.58 11.16 -22.58
C LYS A 55 17.03 10.95 -24.04
N ARG A 56 17.76 9.88 -24.33
CA ARG A 56 18.32 9.63 -25.66
C ARG A 56 17.36 8.83 -26.54
N SER A 57 16.90 7.71 -26.01
CA SER A 57 16.05 6.76 -26.72
C SER A 57 14.57 7.09 -26.60
N GLY A 58 14.17 7.88 -25.60
CA GLY A 58 12.77 8.09 -25.25
C GLY A 58 12.12 6.87 -24.58
N ALA A 59 12.86 5.78 -24.36
CA ALA A 59 12.36 4.61 -23.67
C ALA A 59 11.92 4.98 -22.25
N ALA A 60 10.80 4.42 -21.81
CA ALA A 60 10.24 4.70 -20.50
C ALA A 60 9.97 3.42 -19.71
N LEU A 61 10.26 3.46 -18.42
CA LEU A 61 9.87 2.45 -17.45
C LEU A 61 8.88 3.07 -16.47
N ASN A 62 7.82 2.33 -16.15
CA ASN A 62 6.83 2.75 -15.17
C ASN A 62 6.74 1.70 -14.06
N ARG A 63 6.77 2.14 -12.81
CA ARG A 63 6.55 1.29 -11.64
C ARG A 63 5.48 1.89 -10.76
N GLU A 64 4.55 1.05 -10.34
CA GLU A 64 3.42 1.44 -9.51
C GLU A 64 3.57 0.84 -8.12
N VAL A 65 3.19 1.60 -7.10
CA VAL A 65 3.14 1.18 -5.70
C VAL A 65 1.85 1.71 -5.09
N GLU A 66 1.18 0.88 -4.30
CA GLU A 66 -0.02 1.29 -3.58
C GLU A 66 0.30 1.43 -2.09
N ILE A 67 0.00 2.60 -1.53
CA ILE A 67 0.26 2.94 -0.13
C ILE A 67 -1.07 2.87 0.63
N GLY A 68 -1.04 2.24 1.81
CA GLY A 68 -2.19 2.18 2.71
C GLY A 68 -3.16 1.04 2.47
N VAL A 69 -2.85 0.13 1.54
CA VAL A 69 -3.51 -1.19 1.45
C VAL A 69 -2.72 -2.15 2.34
N PRO A 70 -3.33 -2.69 3.41
CA PRO A 70 -2.71 -3.78 4.16
C PRO A 70 -2.47 -4.94 3.21
N ARG A 71 -1.28 -5.56 3.24
CA ARG A 71 -1.14 -6.84 2.51
C ARG A 71 -2.16 -7.80 3.12
N LYS A 72 -2.75 -8.70 2.32
CA LYS A 72 -3.80 -9.63 2.79
C LYS A 72 -3.43 -10.30 4.13
N ASN A 73 -2.16 -10.68 4.27
CA ASN A 73 -1.62 -11.30 5.47
C ASN A 73 -1.52 -10.32 6.65
N ASP A 74 -1.23 -9.03 6.42
CA ASP A 74 -1.15 -8.02 7.48
C ASP A 74 -2.53 -7.78 8.14
N LEU A 75 -3.63 -7.91 7.38
CA LEU A 75 -5.00 -7.80 7.93
C LEU A 75 -5.39 -9.04 8.74
N GLU A 76 -5.01 -10.22 8.26
CA GLU A 76 -5.20 -11.49 8.97
C GLU A 76 -4.38 -11.51 10.27
N ASP A 77 -3.13 -11.06 10.23
CA ASP A 77 -2.25 -10.92 11.40
C ASP A 77 -2.77 -9.87 12.39
N LEU A 78 -3.29 -8.73 11.90
CA LEU A 78 -3.93 -7.73 12.76
C LEU A 78 -5.19 -8.28 13.43
N CYS A 79 -6.03 -8.98 12.67
CA CYS A 79 -7.23 -9.63 13.20
C CYS A 79 -6.86 -10.69 14.25
N ASN A 80 -5.90 -11.56 13.95
CA ASN A 80 -5.39 -12.59 14.85
C ASN A 80 -4.78 -11.98 16.13
N THR A 81 -4.07 -10.87 16.01
CA THR A 81 -3.47 -10.15 17.14
C THR A 81 -4.56 -9.55 18.05
N LEU A 82 -5.55 -8.87 17.46
CA LEU A 82 -6.68 -8.30 18.21
C LEU A 82 -7.53 -9.40 18.86
N CYS A 83 -7.86 -10.47 18.13
CA CYS A 83 -8.57 -11.63 18.66
C CYS A 83 -7.81 -12.28 19.81
N SER A 84 -6.48 -12.46 19.68
CA SER A 84 -5.66 -13.05 20.75
C SER A 84 -5.56 -12.14 21.97
N SER A 85 -5.53 -10.82 21.80
CA SER A 85 -5.53 -9.88 22.92
C SER A 85 -6.86 -9.87 23.68
N TYR A 86 -7.99 -10.01 22.97
CA TYR A 86 -9.32 -10.03 23.57
C TYR A 86 -9.64 -11.38 24.22
N CYS A 87 -9.25 -12.49 23.58
CA CYS A 87 -9.41 -13.84 24.12
C CYS A 87 -8.38 -14.15 25.23
N GLY A 88 -7.21 -13.49 25.22
CA GLY A 88 -6.16 -13.65 26.23
C GLY A 88 -6.45 -12.98 27.58
N ILE A 89 -7.41 -12.05 27.64
CA ILE A 89 -7.88 -11.45 28.89
C ILE A 89 -8.82 -12.42 29.66
N GLN A 90 -9.23 -13.53 29.02
CA GLN A 90 -10.01 -14.61 29.64
C GLN A 90 -9.10 -15.82 29.95
N GLN A 91 -7.91 -15.64 30.52
CA GLN A 91 -7.19 -16.77 31.10
C GLN A 91 -7.75 -17.13 32.47
N GLY A 92 -8.83 -17.90 32.39
CA GLY A 92 -9.34 -18.77 33.42
C GLY A 92 -10.24 -19.86 32.82
N THR A 93 -9.79 -20.60 31.78
CA THR A 93 -10.19 -22.00 31.45
C THR A 93 -9.63 -22.50 30.09
N PRO A 94 -9.54 -23.83 29.85
CA PRO A 94 -8.62 -24.42 28.87
C PRO A 94 -9.14 -24.49 27.43
N LYS A 95 -8.16 -24.50 26.50
CA LYS A 95 -8.25 -24.56 25.03
C LYS A 95 -9.33 -25.53 24.52
N LYS A 96 -10.24 -25.03 23.67
CA LYS A 96 -10.92 -25.84 22.65
C LYS A 96 -10.46 -25.41 21.27
N GLN A 97 -9.90 -26.36 20.51
CA GLN A 97 -9.66 -26.22 19.08
C GLN A 97 -10.98 -25.86 18.38
N PHE A 98 -10.99 -24.74 17.68
CA PHE A 98 -12.08 -24.41 16.76
C PHE A 98 -11.88 -25.20 15.47
N VAL A 99 -12.77 -26.17 15.23
CA VAL A 99 -12.92 -26.82 13.93
C VAL A 99 -13.93 -26.00 13.13
N SER A 100 -13.51 -25.40 12.03
CA SER A 100 -14.40 -24.71 11.10
C SER A 100 -15.29 -25.73 10.37
N HIS A 101 -16.58 -25.76 10.67
CA HIS A 101 -17.57 -26.40 9.81
C HIS A 101 -18.26 -25.33 8.95
N SER A 102 -18.10 -25.41 7.63
CA SER A 102 -18.94 -24.67 6.68
C SER A 102 -20.25 -25.43 6.50
N SER A 103 -21.36 -24.84 6.91
CA SER A 103 -22.70 -25.39 6.63
C SER A 103 -23.22 -24.78 5.33
N ASN A 104 -23.26 -25.56 4.25
CA ASN A 104 -24.05 -25.24 3.07
C ASN A 104 -25.51 -25.66 3.33
N ALA A 105 -26.43 -24.69 3.22
CA ALA A 105 -27.86 -24.90 3.32
C ALA A 105 -28.41 -25.48 2.00
N ASN A 106 -29.13 -26.60 2.09
CA ASN A 106 -30.02 -27.09 1.03
C ASN A 106 -31.47 -26.74 1.42
N MET A 107 -32.18 -26.02 0.55
CA MET A 107 -33.65 -25.85 0.61
C MET A 107 -34.34 -27.03 -0.10
N PRO A 108 -35.50 -27.51 0.38
CA PRO A 108 -36.44 -28.28 -0.43
C PRO A 108 -37.53 -27.37 -1.03
N GLU A 109 -37.80 -27.55 -2.32
CA GLU A 109 -38.96 -27.01 -3.04
C GLU A 109 -40.26 -27.72 -2.58
N GLN A 110 -41.37 -26.97 -2.55
CA GLN A 110 -42.75 -27.47 -2.55
C GLN A 110 -43.43 -27.10 -3.85
#